data_AF-A0A7C0UY17-F1
#
_entry.id   AF-A0A7C0UY17-F1
#
_cell.length_a   1.000
_cell.length_b   1.000
_cell.length_c   1.000
_cell.angle_alpha   90.00
_cell.angle_beta   90.00
_cell.angle_gamma   90.00
#
_symmetry.space_group_name_H-M   'P 1'
#
loop_
_entity.id
_entity.type
_entity.pdbx_description
1 polymer ?
#
loop_
_entity_poly.entity_id
_entity_poly.type
_entity_poly.pdbx_seq_one_letter_code
_entity_poly.pdbx_strand_id
1 'polypeptide(L)'
;MTALKCVKCSATYSEYPSIYKCPKCGNLLEYVYDFEKLRKTRLRGKLSFWRYKPLMPKVSKTVSFGEGGTPLHKAGRLAEKLGVKSLFLKDETRNPTQS
;
A
#
# COMPACT_ATOMS: atom_id res chain seq x y z
N MET A 1 7.43 10.58 5.61
CA MET A 1 6.08 10.98 5.17
C MET A 1 5.62 12.06 6.11
N THR A 2 5.40 13.24 5.56
CA THR A 2 5.22 14.47 6.33
C THR A 2 4.18 15.39 5.73
N ALA A 3 3.68 15.10 4.53
CA ALA A 3 2.75 15.96 3.82
C ALA A 3 2.00 15.24 2.70
N LEU A 4 0.85 15.82 2.34
CA LEU A 4 0.10 15.51 1.14
C LEU A 4 0.46 16.51 0.03
N LYS A 5 0.64 16.06 -1.21
CA LYS A 5 0.95 16.91 -2.36
C LYS A 5 -0.09 16.70 -3.46
N CYS A 6 -0.53 17.77 -4.10
CA CYS A 6 -1.40 17.65 -5.26
C CYS A 6 -0.63 17.14 -6.48
N VAL A 7 -1.17 16.10 -7.12
CA VAL A 7 -0.60 15.49 -8.33
C VAL A 7 -0.51 16.45 -9.52
N LYS A 8 -1.33 17.51 -9.53
CA LYS A 8 -1.38 18.49 -10.63
C LYS A 8 -0.65 19.78 -10.31
N CYS A 9 -1.06 20.51 -9.27
CA CYS A 9 -0.53 21.85 -8.97
C CYS A 9 0.62 21.86 -7.96
N SER A 10 1.06 20.69 -7.47
CA SER A 10 2.13 20.56 -6.48
C SER A 10 1.92 21.27 -5.14
N ALA A 11 0.70 21.80 -4.88
CA ALA A 11 0.37 22.38 -3.59
C ALA A 11 0.47 21.32 -2.48
N THR A 12 1.05 21.72 -1.35
CA THR A 12 1.33 20.84 -0.20
C THR A 12 0.36 21.14 0.94
N TYR A 13 -0.09 20.08 1.62
CA TYR A 13 -1.05 20.14 2.72
C TYR A 13 -0.61 19.24 3.87
N SER A 14 -1.11 19.57 5.06
CA SER A 14 -1.03 18.72 6.26
C SER A 14 -1.74 17.38 6.02
N GLU A 15 -1.28 16.31 6.69
CA GLU A 15 -1.96 15.02 6.69
C GLU A 15 -3.33 15.07 7.42
N TYR A 16 -3.51 16.04 8.32
CA TYR A 16 -4.74 16.25 9.09
C TYR A 16 -5.26 17.70 8.98
N PRO A 17 -6.57 17.93 8.79
CA PRO A 17 -7.62 16.92 8.56
C PRO A 17 -7.42 16.17 7.24
N SER A 18 -7.89 14.93 7.17
CA SER A 18 -7.73 14.09 5.98
C SER A 18 -8.57 14.65 4.83
N ILE A 19 -7.89 15.21 3.84
CA ILE A 19 -8.47 15.66 2.58
C ILE A 19 -7.87 14.85 1.44
N TYR A 20 -8.69 14.46 0.48
CA TYR A 20 -8.23 13.69 -0.69
C TYR A 20 -8.28 14.51 -1.99
N LYS A 21 -8.99 15.65 -1.99
CA LYS A 21 -9.02 16.61 -3.10
C LYS A 21 -8.30 17.88 -2.71
N CYS A 22 -7.53 18.41 -3.66
CA CYS A 22 -6.82 19.68 -3.53
C CYS A 22 -7.81 20.85 -3.50
N PRO A 23 -7.83 21.67 -2.43
CA PRO A 23 -8.70 22.85 -2.34
C PRO A 23 -8.45 23.90 -3.43
N LYS A 24 -7.25 23.92 -4.04
CA LYS A 24 -6.91 24.90 -5.08
C LYS A 24 -7.39 24.52 -6.48
N CYS A 25 -7.43 23.23 -6.82
CA CYS A 25 -7.65 22.80 -8.20
C CYS A 25 -8.50 21.52 -8.36
N GLY A 26 -9.05 20.97 -7.27
CA GLY A 26 -9.96 19.83 -7.25
C GLY A 26 -9.35 18.46 -7.55
N ASN A 27 -8.07 18.38 -7.92
CA ASN A 27 -7.36 17.13 -8.23
C ASN A 27 -6.97 16.35 -6.98
N LEU A 28 -6.56 15.08 -7.14
CA LEU A 28 -6.19 14.23 -6.02
C LEU A 28 -4.91 14.70 -5.31
N LEU A 29 -4.85 14.40 -4.01
CA LEU A 29 -3.68 14.53 -3.17
C LEU A 29 -3.03 13.15 -2.96
N GLU A 30 -1.71 13.11 -2.96
CA GLU A 30 -0.90 11.91 -2.69
C GLU A 30 0.05 12.13 -1.52
N TYR A 31 0.46 11.06 -0.86
CA TYR A 31 1.46 11.13 0.22
C TYR A 31 2.87 11.34 -0.33
N VAL A 32 3.60 12.29 0.27
CA VAL A 32 5.01 12.51 -0.04
C VAL A 32 5.88 11.65 0.88
N TYR A 33 6.74 10.83 0.27
CA TYR A 33 7.67 9.98 0.96
C TYR A 33 9.09 10.56 0.98
N ASP A 34 9.76 10.39 2.12
CA ASP A 34 11.20 10.59 2.25
C ASP A 34 11.85 9.20 2.10
N PHE A 35 12.28 8.89 0.88
CA PHE A 35 12.83 7.57 0.55
C PHE A 35 14.17 7.31 1.25
N GLU A 36 14.97 8.35 1.53
CA GLU A 36 16.23 8.19 2.27
C GLU A 36 15.98 7.74 3.71
N LYS A 37 14.95 8.30 4.35
CA LYS A 37 14.49 7.85 5.67
C LYS A 37 13.89 6.44 5.60
N LEU A 38 13.07 6.16 4.60
CA LEU A 38 12.43 4.85 4.45
C LEU A 38 13.42 3.73 4.19
N ARG A 39 14.51 3.97 3.45
CA ARG A 39 15.53 2.95 3.13
C ARG A 39 16.15 2.32 4.37
N LYS A 40 16.20 3.06 5.48
CA LYS A 40 16.73 2.60 6.77
C LYS A 40 15.70 1.82 7.60
N THR A 41 14.45 1.77 7.17
CA THR A 41 13.34 1.16 7.91
C THR A 41 13.37 -0.36 7.78
N ARG A 42 13.38 -1.05 8.92
CA ARG A 42 13.33 -2.52 8.97
C ARG A 42 11.91 -3.01 9.22
N LEU A 43 11.43 -3.90 8.36
CA LEU A 43 10.12 -4.54 8.50
C LEU A 43 10.25 -5.80 9.37
N ARG A 44 9.50 -5.86 10.47
CA ARG A 44 9.55 -6.97 11.44
C ARG A 44 8.16 -7.59 11.61
N GLY A 45 8.13 -8.84 12.08
CA GLY A 45 6.90 -9.57 12.37
C GLY A 45 6.39 -10.43 11.21
N LYS A 46 5.24 -11.08 11.43
CA LYS A 46 4.54 -11.93 10.46
C LYS A 46 4.22 -11.14 9.19
N LEU A 47 4.20 -11.82 8.04
CA LEU A 47 3.69 -11.22 6.80
C LEU A 47 2.19 -10.94 6.95
N SER A 48 1.85 -9.66 7.06
CA SER A 48 0.48 -9.12 7.14
C SER A 48 0.50 -7.68 6.65
N PHE A 49 -0.67 -7.04 6.51
CA PHE A 49 -0.77 -5.63 6.14
C PHE A 49 0.00 -4.73 7.13
N TRP A 50 -0.17 -4.97 8.44
CA TRP A 50 0.45 -4.15 9.48
C TRP A 50 1.96 -4.33 9.65
N ARG A 51 2.58 -5.34 9.01
CA ARG A 51 4.04 -5.44 8.91
C ARG A 51 4.67 -4.17 8.33
N TYR A 52 3.94 -3.48 7.46
CA TYR A 52 4.39 -2.28 6.76
C TYR A 52 4.06 -0.97 7.48
N LYS A 53 3.48 -1.02 8.69
CA LYS A 53 3.16 0.16 9.51
C LYS A 53 4.30 1.21 9.59
N PRO A 54 5.59 0.83 9.73
CA PRO A 54 6.69 1.81 9.72
C PRO A 54 6.83 2.64 8.43
N LEU A 55 6.23 2.20 7.33
CA LEU A 55 6.19 2.90 6.04
C LEU A 55 4.89 3.72 5.86
N MET A 56 3.94 3.65 6.79
CA MET A 56 2.62 4.27 6.69
C MET A 56 2.56 5.62 7.43
N PRO A 57 1.52 6.45 7.21
CA PRO A 57 1.32 7.68 7.97
C PRO A 57 1.17 7.38 9.46
N LYS A 58 1.20 8.41 10.31
CA LYS A 58 1.06 8.18 11.76
C LYS A 58 -0.32 7.61 12.07
N VAL A 59 -0.36 6.32 12.43
CA VAL A 59 -1.57 5.61 12.88
C VAL A 59 -1.56 5.51 14.41
N SER A 60 -2.51 6.19 15.07
CA SER A 60 -2.65 6.20 16.53
C SER A 60 -3.23 4.90 17.09
N LYS A 61 -4.17 4.27 16.37
CA LYS A 61 -4.81 3.01 16.74
C LYS A 61 -4.85 2.06 15.55
N THR A 62 -4.41 0.83 15.76
CA THR A 62 -4.47 -0.24 14.76
C THR A 62 -5.70 -1.11 15.05
N VAL A 63 -6.55 -1.33 14.04
CA VAL A 63 -7.66 -2.28 14.06
C VAL A 63 -7.39 -3.26 12.92
N SER A 64 -7.46 -4.56 13.18
CA SER A 64 -7.08 -5.58 12.22
C SER A 64 -7.84 -6.87 12.47
N PHE A 65 -8.14 -7.58 11.38
CA PHE A 65 -8.59 -8.97 11.40
C PHE A 65 -7.49 -9.94 10.94
N GLY A 66 -6.23 -9.48 10.88
CA GLY A 66 -5.10 -10.27 10.42
C GLY A 66 -4.93 -10.29 8.90
N GLU A 67 -5.44 -9.27 8.21
CA GLU A 67 -5.40 -9.12 6.75
C GLU A 67 -3.98 -8.97 6.16
N GLY A 68 -3.88 -9.22 4.86
CA GLY A 68 -2.62 -9.25 4.11
C GLY A 68 -1.83 -10.54 4.28
N GLY A 69 -0.65 -10.60 3.68
CA GLY A 69 0.17 -11.83 3.68
C GLY A 69 -0.49 -13.02 2.99
N THR A 70 -1.40 -12.74 2.06
CA THR A 70 -2.14 -13.72 1.27
C THR A 70 -1.22 -14.57 0.39
N PRO A 71 -1.64 -15.78 0.00
CA PRO A 71 -0.84 -16.67 -0.83
C PRO A 71 -0.46 -16.08 -2.20
N LEU A 72 0.68 -16.49 -2.72
CA LEU A 72 1.11 -16.27 -4.10
C LEU A 72 1.30 -17.64 -4.75
N HIS A 73 0.29 -18.11 -5.48
CA HIS A 73 0.29 -19.45 -6.06
C HIS A 73 1.06 -19.48 -7.38
N LYS A 74 1.94 -20.46 -7.57
CA LYS A 74 2.56 -20.72 -8.88
C LYS A 74 1.58 -21.49 -9.76
N ALA A 75 1.18 -20.90 -10.89
CA ALA A 75 0.16 -21.45 -11.78
C ALA A 75 0.77 -22.12 -13.03
N GLY A 76 1.50 -23.22 -12.83
CA GLY A 76 2.26 -23.89 -13.91
C GLY A 76 1.41 -24.34 -15.10
N ARG A 77 0.28 -25.02 -14.86
CA ARG A 77 -0.64 -25.48 -15.93
C ARG A 77 -1.18 -24.34 -16.79
N LEU A 78 -1.49 -23.20 -16.17
CA LEU A 78 -1.97 -22.03 -16.88
C LEU A 78 -0.83 -21.31 -17.61
N ALA A 79 0.38 -21.29 -17.02
CA ALA A 79 1.56 -20.73 -17.67
C ALA A 79 1.89 -21.45 -18.99
N GLU A 80 1.86 -22.79 -18.99
CA GLU A 80 2.05 -23.62 -20.18
C GLU A 80 0.99 -23.32 -21.25
N LYS A 81 -0.28 -23.30 -20.86
CA LYS A 81 -1.39 -23.00 -21.78
C LYS A 81 -1.28 -21.60 -22.41
N LEU A 82 -0.71 -20.64 -21.69
CA LEU A 82 -0.50 -19.26 -22.16
C LEU A 82 0.86 -19.05 -22.85
N GLY A 83 1.73 -20.05 -22.90
CA GLY A 83 3.07 -19.92 -23.50
C GLY A 83 4.02 -18.99 -22.74
N VAL A 84 3.80 -18.78 -21.43
CA VAL A 84 4.66 -17.91 -20.59
C VAL A 84 5.56 -18.73 -19.67
N LYS A 85 6.78 -18.22 -19.43
CA LYS A 85 7.79 -18.91 -18.61
C LYS A 85 7.33 -19.16 -17.17
N SER A 86 6.62 -18.19 -16.58
CA SER A 86 6.17 -18.27 -15.20
C SER A 86 4.93 -17.42 -15.00
N LEU A 87 3.93 -17.98 -14.32
CA LEU A 87 2.73 -17.28 -13.91
C LEU A 87 2.48 -17.50 -12.42
N PHE A 88 2.10 -16.42 -11.72
CA PHE A 88 1.72 -16.45 -10.33
C PHE A 88 0.36 -15.79 -10.14
N LEU A 89 -0.44 -16.33 -9.22
CA LEU A 89 -1.74 -15.80 -8.83
C LEU A 89 -1.66 -15.31 -7.39
N LYS A 90 -1.90 -14.01 -7.18
CA LYS A 90 -1.95 -13.40 -5.86
C LYS A 90 -3.39 -13.51 -5.34
N ASP A 91 -3.61 -14.39 -4.37
CA ASP A 91 -4.97 -14.76 -3.93
C ASP A 91 -5.46 -13.85 -2.78
N GLU A 92 -5.95 -12.66 -3.12
CA GLU A 92 -6.52 -11.71 -2.16
C GLU A 92 -7.87 -12.17 -1.57
N THR A 93 -8.49 -13.23 -2.10
CA THR A 93 -9.73 -13.78 -1.54
C THR A 93 -9.52 -14.42 -0.17
N ARG A 94 -8.27 -14.59 0.27
CA ARG A 94 -7.91 -15.09 1.60
C ARG A 94 -7.88 -13.98 2.67
N ASN A 95 -8.16 -12.73 2.31
CA ASN A 95 -8.41 -11.69 3.30
C ASN A 95 -9.71 -11.98 4.07
N PRO A 96 -9.87 -11.40 5.27
CA PRO A 96 -11.00 -11.68 6.16
C PRO A 96 -12.40 -11.52 5.53
N THR A 97 -12.57 -10.61 4.57
CA THR A 97 -13.84 -10.36 3.87
C THR A 97 -13.88 -10.91 2.45
N GLN A 98 -12.87 -11.70 2.06
CA GLN A 98 -12.68 -12.22 0.70
C GLN A 98 -12.45 -11.15 -0.39
N SER A 99 -12.07 -9.93 0.02
CA SER A 99 -11.79 -8.79 -0.85
C SER A 99 -10.61 -7.97 -0.36
#